data_AF-A0A1G8JKN8-F1
#
_entry.id   AF-A0A1G8JKN8-F1
#
_cell.length_a   1.000
_cell.length_b   1.000
_cell.length_c   1.000
_cell.angle_alpha   90.00
_cell.angle_beta   90.00
_cell.angle_gamma   90.00
#
_symmetry.space_group_name_H-M   'P 1'
#
loop_
_entity.id
_entity.type
_entity.pdbx_description
1 polymer ?
#
loop_
_entity_poly.entity_id
_entity_poly.type
_entity_poly.pdbx_seq_one_letter_code
_entity_poly.pdbx_strand_id
1 'polypeptide(L)'
;MMKIYNGRVPACGVFCGGCPTYTRQKNPCLGAQLNSARCEKCKTFHLCCVEKGITHCFQCDKFPCAKFKGFAKRWLKYGQNFIENQELLKQVGEMEFLKKYNDKVTDFYVIPTQGIFS
;
A
#
# COMPACT_ATOMS: atom_id res chain seq x y z
N MET A 1 -14.21 0.49 1.44
CA MET A 1 -14.04 0.53 -0.03
C MET A 1 -12.70 1.14 -0.36
N MET A 2 -11.97 0.55 -1.32
CA MET A 2 -10.71 1.09 -1.81
C MET A 2 -10.95 2.36 -2.64
N LYS A 3 -9.96 3.23 -2.72
CA LYS A 3 -9.98 4.47 -3.50
C LYS A 3 -8.78 4.48 -4.46
N ILE A 4 -8.91 5.20 -5.57
CA ILE A 4 -7.78 5.45 -6.46
C ILE A 4 -6.68 6.19 -5.70
N TYR A 5 -5.43 5.81 -5.93
CA TYR A 5 -4.26 6.47 -5.35
C TYR A 5 -3.09 6.49 -6.34
N ASN A 6 -2.48 7.66 -6.53
CA ASN A 6 -1.41 7.89 -7.51
C ASN A 6 -0.16 8.56 -6.89
N GLY A 7 -0.08 8.61 -5.55
CA GLY A 7 1.11 9.15 -4.88
C GLY A 7 2.18 8.10 -4.63
N ARG A 8 3.30 8.47 -3.99
CA ARG A 8 4.39 7.53 -3.68
C ARG A 8 3.94 6.30 -2.90
N VAL A 9 4.64 5.21 -3.12
CA VAL A 9 4.52 4.02 -2.28
C VAL A 9 5.57 4.13 -1.17
N PRO A 10 5.20 4.08 0.13
CA PRO A 10 6.18 4.18 1.20
C PRO A 10 6.91 2.85 1.40
N ALA A 11 8.03 2.86 2.12
CA ALA A 11 8.91 1.71 2.34
C ALA A 11 8.21 0.39 2.74
N CYS A 12 7.10 0.47 3.47
CA CYS A 12 6.33 -0.71 3.87
C CYS A 12 5.51 -1.34 2.73
N GLY A 13 5.30 -0.66 1.60
CA GLY A 13 4.58 -1.18 0.44
C GLY A 13 3.06 -1.07 0.55
N VAL A 14 2.53 -0.12 1.33
CA VAL A 14 1.08 0.08 1.42
C VAL A 14 0.57 0.75 0.15
N PHE A 15 -0.45 0.16 -0.48
CA PHE A 15 -1.30 0.91 -1.39
C PHE A 15 -2.23 1.80 -0.55
N CYS A 16 -1.97 3.11 -0.54
CA CYS A 16 -2.72 4.05 0.31
C CYS A 16 -4.22 4.03 -0.01
N GLY A 17 -4.60 3.79 -1.26
CA GLY A 17 -6.00 3.61 -1.67
C GLY A 17 -6.75 2.49 -0.94
N GLY A 18 -6.05 1.50 -0.37
CA GLY A 18 -6.60 0.46 0.49
C GLY A 18 -6.30 0.63 1.99
N CYS A 19 -5.75 1.76 2.41
CA CYS A 19 -5.41 2.02 3.81
C CYS A 19 -6.65 2.54 4.56
N PRO A 20 -7.04 1.94 5.71
CA PRO A 20 -8.23 2.37 6.45
C PRO A 20 -8.17 3.83 6.92
N THR A 21 -6.97 4.37 7.18
CA THR A 21 -6.83 5.79 7.54
C THR A 21 -6.95 6.73 6.33
N TYR A 22 -6.62 6.26 5.12
CA TYR A 22 -6.79 7.04 3.90
C TYR A 22 -8.25 7.01 3.42
N THR A 23 -8.89 5.84 3.53
CA THR A 23 -10.25 5.63 2.99
C THR A 23 -11.37 6.15 3.90
N ARG A 24 -11.10 6.46 5.18
CA ARG A 24 -12.10 6.97 6.13
C ARG A 24 -12.73 8.30 5.68
N GLN A 25 -13.95 8.57 6.15
CA GLN A 25 -14.66 9.81 5.83
C GLN A 25 -14.16 11.00 6.64
N LYS A 26 -14.08 10.86 7.97
CA LYS A 26 -13.66 11.95 8.87
C LYS A 26 -12.14 12.02 8.96
N ASN A 27 -11.59 13.19 8.65
CA ASN A 27 -10.16 13.51 8.75
C ASN A 27 -9.25 12.46 8.10
N PRO A 28 -9.41 12.11 6.82
CA PRO A 28 -8.59 11.08 6.18
C PRO A 28 -7.10 11.46 6.18
N CYS A 29 -6.24 10.44 6.19
CA CYS A 29 -4.85 10.62 5.81
C CYS A 29 -4.78 11.09 4.36
N LEU A 30 -3.92 12.05 4.05
CA LEU A 30 -3.73 12.57 2.69
C LEU A 30 -2.87 11.67 1.77
N GLY A 31 -2.54 10.45 2.25
CA GLY A 31 -1.68 9.51 1.54
C GLY A 31 -0.20 9.73 1.80
N ALA A 32 0.64 8.76 1.45
CA ALA A 32 2.07 8.78 1.75
C ALA A 32 2.81 9.95 1.09
N GLN A 33 2.38 10.39 -0.10
CA GLN A 33 2.94 11.55 -0.82
C GLN A 33 2.83 12.84 0.01
N LEU A 34 1.60 13.20 0.43
CA LEU A 34 1.34 14.47 1.10
C LEU A 34 1.56 14.39 2.62
N ASN A 35 1.40 13.21 3.23
CA ASN A 35 1.69 12.99 4.64
C ASN A 35 3.12 12.48 4.84
N SER A 36 4.08 13.15 4.18
CA SER A 36 5.48 12.71 4.14
C SER A 36 6.07 12.63 5.55
N ALA A 37 5.80 13.62 6.41
CA ALA A 37 6.27 13.66 7.79
C ALA A 37 5.89 12.43 8.63
N ARG A 38 4.67 11.88 8.45
CA ARG A 38 4.26 10.65 9.16
C ARG A 38 5.05 9.44 8.67
N CYS A 39 5.25 9.35 7.36
CA CYS A 39 5.97 8.25 6.75
C CYS A 39 7.49 8.35 7.02
N GLU A 40 8.06 9.55 7.02
CA GLU A 40 9.47 9.83 7.33
C GLU A 40 9.81 9.54 8.79
N LYS A 41 8.87 9.78 9.72
CA LYS A 41 9.04 9.44 11.14
C LYS A 41 8.75 7.96 11.47
N CYS A 42 8.43 7.13 10.48
CA CYS A 42 8.10 5.72 10.69
C CYS A 42 9.35 4.92 11.08
N LYS A 43 9.55 4.74 12.40
CA LYS A 43 10.64 3.93 12.97
C LYS A 43 10.59 2.45 12.57
N THR A 44 9.42 1.94 12.19
CA THR A 44 9.23 0.52 11.93
C THR A 44 9.83 0.08 10.61
N PHE A 45 9.65 0.87 9.55
CA PHE A 45 10.03 0.47 8.19
C PHE A 45 10.80 1.54 7.46
N HIS A 46 10.37 2.82 7.50
CA HIS A 46 11.04 3.88 6.75
C HIS A 46 12.44 4.14 7.28
N LEU A 47 12.59 4.45 8.58
CA LEU A 47 13.92 4.70 9.15
C LEU A 47 14.82 3.47 9.07
N CYS A 48 14.27 2.26 9.20
CA CYS A 48 15.01 1.01 8.99
C CYS A 48 15.54 0.88 7.55
N CYS A 49 14.77 1.32 6.54
CA CYS A 49 15.21 1.35 5.15
C CYS A 49 16.28 2.44 4.92
N VAL A 50 16.08 3.63 5.50
CA VAL A 50 17.07 4.73 5.44
C VAL A 50 18.41 4.32 6.03
N GLU A 51 18.42 3.71 7.23
CA GLU A 51 19.63 3.19 7.89
C GLU A 51 20.38 2.15 7.04
N LYS A 52 19.66 1.42 6.19
CA LYS A 52 20.19 0.40 5.29
C LYS A 52 20.49 0.91 3.87
N GLY A 53 20.24 2.20 3.59
CA GLY A 53 20.43 2.77 2.25
C GLY A 53 19.49 2.22 1.18
N ILE A 54 18.31 1.73 1.57
CA ILE A 54 17.29 1.14 0.68
C ILE A 54 15.99 1.95 0.74
N THR A 55 15.10 1.79 -0.24
CA THR A 55 13.83 2.52 -0.30
C THR A 55 12.65 1.67 0.16
N HIS A 56 12.69 0.36 -0.09
CA HIS A 56 11.63 -0.58 0.22
C HIS A 56 12.14 -1.79 1.00
N CYS A 57 11.24 -2.38 1.80
CA CYS A 57 11.58 -3.53 2.62
C CYS A 57 12.05 -4.74 1.79
N PHE A 58 11.58 -4.94 0.56
CA PHE A 58 12.01 -6.06 -0.31
C PHE A 58 13.51 -6.03 -0.66
N GLN A 59 14.16 -4.86 -0.55
CA GLN A 59 15.60 -4.71 -0.80
C GLN A 59 16.46 -5.12 0.40
N CYS A 60 15.84 -5.36 1.56
CA CYS A 60 16.53 -5.78 2.76
C CYS A 60 16.94 -7.25 2.63
N ASP A 61 18.21 -7.54 2.94
CA ASP A 61 18.79 -8.89 3.03
C ASP A 61 17.99 -9.85 3.93
N LYS A 62 17.31 -9.31 4.93
CA LYS A 62 16.49 -10.07 5.90
C LYS A 62 15.01 -10.13 5.53
N PHE A 63 14.61 -9.66 4.36
CA PHE A 63 13.21 -9.64 3.95
C PHE A 63 12.68 -11.06 3.61
N PRO A 64 11.46 -11.44 4.04
CA PRO A 64 10.61 -10.76 5.01
C PRO A 64 11.09 -11.03 6.44
N CYS A 65 11.45 -9.98 7.18
CA CYS A 65 11.94 -10.14 8.56
C CYS A 65 10.77 -10.42 9.53
N ALA A 66 11.05 -10.92 10.73
CA ALA A 66 10.02 -11.27 11.73
C ALA A 66 9.04 -10.10 12.01
N LYS A 67 9.56 -8.87 12.11
CA LYS A 67 8.76 -7.65 12.30
C LYS A 67 7.81 -7.41 11.12
N PHE A 68 8.29 -7.59 9.89
CA PHE A 68 7.49 -7.42 8.68
C PHE A 68 6.42 -8.51 8.55
N LYS A 69 6.76 -9.78 8.84
CA LYS A 69 5.80 -10.91 8.86
C LYS A 69 4.64 -10.64 9.81
N GLY A 70 4.92 -10.19 11.04
CA GLY A 70 3.89 -9.84 12.03
C GLY A 70 3.03 -8.64 11.60
N PHE A 71 3.61 -7.67 10.91
CA PHE A 71 2.87 -6.55 10.33
C PHE A 71 1.96 -7.00 9.18
N ALA A 72 2.48 -7.77 8.22
CA ALA A 72 1.72 -8.30 7.09
C ALA A 72 0.50 -9.11 7.55
N LYS A 73 0.69 -10.03 8.51
CA LYS A 73 -0.41 -10.83 9.09
C LYS A 73 -1.54 -9.97 9.65
N ARG A 74 -1.22 -8.88 10.37
CA ARG A 74 -2.24 -7.98 10.95
C ARG A 74 -3.00 -7.15 9.90
N TRP A 75 -2.41 -6.96 8.73
CA TRP A 75 -2.99 -6.14 7.66
C TRP A 75 -3.88 -6.92 6.69
N LEU A 76 -3.88 -8.26 6.75
CA LEU A 76 -4.77 -9.11 5.94
C LEU A 76 -6.25 -8.71 6.11
N LYS A 77 -6.67 -8.31 7.31
CA LYS A 77 -8.05 -7.84 7.59
C LYS A 77 -8.45 -6.57 6.84
N TYR A 78 -7.49 -5.85 6.25
CA TYR A 78 -7.72 -4.67 5.42
C TYR A 78 -7.58 -4.98 3.92
N GLY A 79 -7.48 -6.26 3.54
CA GLY A 79 -7.42 -6.68 2.14
C GLY A 79 -6.09 -6.41 1.43
N GLN A 80 -5.00 -6.19 2.17
CA GLN A 80 -3.66 -6.05 1.61
C GLN A 80 -2.71 -7.09 2.21
N ASN A 81 -2.10 -7.92 1.36
CA ASN A 81 -1.00 -8.79 1.75
C ASN A 81 0.33 -8.08 1.49
N PHE A 82 0.95 -7.59 2.55
CA PHE A 82 2.15 -6.77 2.44
C PHE A 82 3.40 -7.53 1.96
N ILE A 83 3.43 -8.86 2.07
CA ILE A 83 4.53 -9.64 1.50
C ILE A 83 4.35 -9.65 -0.03
N GLU A 84 3.14 -9.95 -0.52
CA GLU A 84 2.83 -9.89 -1.95
C GLU A 84 3.01 -8.48 -2.52
N ASN A 85 2.66 -7.43 -1.77
CA ASN A 85 2.89 -6.05 -2.21
C ASN A 85 4.38 -5.77 -2.45
N GLN A 86 5.24 -6.23 -1.55
CA GLN A 86 6.69 -6.04 -1.66
C GLN A 86 7.28 -6.84 -2.81
N GLU A 87 6.84 -8.08 -3.03
CA GLU A 87 7.24 -8.87 -4.20
C GLU A 87 6.76 -8.23 -5.51
N LEU A 88 5.52 -7.72 -5.54
CA LEU A 88 5.01 -7.01 -6.70
C LEU A 88 5.82 -5.73 -6.96
N LEU A 89 6.10 -4.92 -5.94
CA LEU A 89 6.95 -3.73 -6.07
C LEU A 89 8.34 -4.06 -6.60
N LYS A 90 8.94 -5.15 -6.13
CA LYS A 90 10.22 -5.65 -6.64
C LYS A 90 10.15 -6.02 -8.11
N GLN A 91 9.06 -6.65 -8.53
CA GLN A 91 8.88 -7.14 -9.90
C GLN A 91 8.56 -6.02 -10.90
N VAL A 92 7.69 -5.08 -10.54
CA VAL A 92 7.10 -4.13 -11.50
C VAL A 92 7.39 -2.66 -11.20
N GLY A 93 7.97 -2.33 -10.05
CA GLY A 93 8.19 -0.96 -9.61
C GLY A 93 6.90 -0.24 -9.15
N GLU A 94 7.05 1.00 -8.66
CA GLU A 94 5.95 1.75 -8.05
C GLU A 94 4.82 2.11 -9.04
N MET A 95 5.17 2.54 -10.25
CA MET A 95 4.17 2.99 -11.23
C MET A 95 3.19 1.88 -11.60
N GLU A 96 3.70 0.70 -11.96
CA GLU A 96 2.87 -0.43 -12.35
C GLU A 96 2.17 -1.07 -11.14
N PHE A 97 2.78 -1.03 -9.95
CA PHE A 97 2.12 -1.41 -8.71
C PHE A 97 0.85 -0.57 -8.46
N LEU A 98 0.96 0.77 -8.58
CA LEU A 98 -0.17 1.68 -8.41
C LEU A 98 -1.24 1.43 -9.47
N LYS A 99 -0.84 1.26 -10.74
CA LYS A 99 -1.75 0.93 -11.83
C LYS A 99 -2.56 -0.34 -11.53
N LYS A 100 -1.89 -1.46 -11.20
CA LYS A 100 -2.57 -2.73 -10.87
C LYS A 100 -3.55 -2.62 -9.72
N TYR A 101 -3.25 -1.80 -8.72
CA TYR A 101 -4.17 -1.57 -7.60
C TYR A 101 -5.34 -0.66 -7.99
N ASN A 102 -5.10 0.37 -8.79
CA ASN A 102 -6.15 1.26 -9.29
C ASN A 102 -7.12 0.54 -10.25
N ASP A 103 -6.61 -0.36 -11.10
CA ASP A 103 -7.43 -1.20 -12.00
C ASP A 103 -8.43 -2.05 -11.18
N LYS A 104 -7.99 -2.62 -10.04
CA LYS A 104 -8.88 -3.32 -9.11
C LYS A 104 -9.96 -2.41 -8.53
N VAL A 105 -9.63 -1.15 -8.22
CA VAL A 105 -10.62 -0.18 -7.72
C VAL A 105 -11.69 0.05 -8.78
N THR A 106 -11.29 0.29 -10.03
CA THR A 106 -12.24 0.54 -11.12
C THR A 106 -13.13 -0.67 -11.41
N ASP A 107 -12.60 -1.89 -11.34
CA ASP A 107 -13.40 -3.11 -11.53
C ASP A 107 -14.55 -3.22 -10.52
N PHE A 108 -14.36 -2.76 -9.27
CA PHE A 108 -15.44 -2.69 -8.27
C PHE A 108 -16.52 -1.63 -8.59
N TYR A 109 -16.22 -0.60 -9.39
CA TYR A 109 -17.20 0.42 -9.79
C TYR A 109 -17.96 0.05 -11.07
N VAL A 110 -17.42 -0.86 -11.90
CA VAL A 110 -18.08 -1.31 -13.14
C VAL A 110 -19.13 -2.42 -12.86
N ILE A 111 -19.10 -3.05 -11.68
CA ILE A 111 -20.04 -4.11 -11.26
C ILE A 111 -21.08 -3.52 -10.27
N PRO A 112 -21.93 -2.55 -10.66
CA PRO A 112 -23.35 -2.70 -10.31
C PRO A 112 -24.36 -2.06 -11.30
N THR A 113 -24.08 -1.91 -12.60
CA THR A 113 -25.09 -1.37 -13.55
C THR A 113 -25.52 -2.29 -14.68
N GLN A 114 -24.95 -3.49 -14.82
CA GLN A 114 -25.50 -4.49 -15.75
C GLN A 114 -26.49 -5.41 -15.05
N GLY A 115 -27.70 -4.90 -14.85
CA GLY A 115 -28.82 -5.68 -14.35
C GLY A 115 -30.00 -4.82 -13.94
N ILE A 116 -30.69 -4.23 -14.92
CA ILE A 116 -32.16 -4.09 -15.03
C ILE A 116 -32.42 -3.62 -16.47
N PHE A 117 -32.79 -4.57 -17.34
CA PHE A 117 -33.76 -4.33 -18.40
C PHE A 117 -34.71 -5.52 -18.33
N SER A 118 -35.85 -5.30 -17.69
CA SER A 118 -37.10 -6.03 -17.95
C SER A 118 -37.82 -5.34 -19.08
#